data_AF-A0A837IPB3-F1
#
_entry.id   AF-A0A837IPB3-F1
#
_cell.length_a   1.000
_cell.length_b   1.000
_cell.length_c   1.000
_cell.angle_alpha   90.00
_cell.angle_beta   90.00
_cell.angle_gamma   90.00
#
_symmetry.space_group_name_H-M   'P 1'
#
loop_
_entity.id
_entity.type
_entity.pdbx_description
1 polymer ?
#
loop_
_entity_poly.entity_id
_entity_poly.type
_entity_poly.pdbx_seq_one_letter_code
_entity_poly.pdbx_strand_id
1 'polypeptide(L)' 'MPMVRQRILADKFYPSTQRCSRCGFVKAGDDQIGLDGNMKHKTKHNEYVCYECGAVMDRDENAVMNLLILI' A
#
# COMPACT_ATOMS: atom_id res chain seq x y z
N MET A 1 3.63 17.59 -31.30
CA MET A 1 3.38 16.14 -31.18
C MET A 1 2.53 15.93 -29.93
N PRO A 2 1.28 15.46 -30.04
CA PRO A 2 0.45 15.27 -28.86
C PRO A 2 0.97 14.06 -28.07
N MET A 3 1.28 14.28 -26.78
CA MET A 3 1.59 13.19 -25.86
C MET A 3 0.33 12.36 -25.63
N VAL A 4 0.26 11.18 -26.25
CA VAL A 4 -0.77 10.19 -25.93
C VAL A 4 -0.51 9.71 -24.50
N ARG A 5 -1.42 10.03 -23.57
CA ARG A 5 -1.31 9.61 -22.18
C ARG A 5 -1.81 8.18 -22.06
N GLN A 6 -0.88 7.22 -22.12
CA GLN A 6 -1.19 5.79 -21.94
C GLN A 6 -1.72 5.56 -20.52
N ARG A 7 -2.91 4.98 -20.40
CA ARG A 7 -3.55 4.62 -19.12
C ARG A 7 -3.39 3.12 -18.93
N ILE A 8 -2.87 2.71 -17.78
CA ILE A 8 -2.82 1.30 -17.37
C ILE A 8 -3.83 1.14 -16.23
N LEU A 9 -4.66 0.11 -16.31
CA LEU A 9 -5.63 -0.23 -15.27
C LEU A 9 -5.02 -1.33 -14.40
N ALA A 10 -4.82 -1.04 -13.11
CA ALA A 10 -4.41 -2.06 -12.15
C ALA A 10 -5.58 -3.02 -11.86
N ASP A 11 -5.25 -4.27 -11.52
CA ASP A 11 -6.25 -5.24 -11.07
C ASP A 11 -7.02 -4.70 -9.85
N LYS A 12 -8.34 -4.95 -9.81
CA LYS A 12 -9.22 -4.47 -8.75
C LYS A 12 -8.79 -4.94 -7.36
N PHE A 13 -8.20 -6.13 -7.26
CA PHE A 13 -7.75 -6.75 -6.02
C PHE A 13 -6.26 -6.54 -5.76
N TYR A 14 -5.58 -5.70 -6.54
CA TYR A 14 -4.19 -5.37 -6.27
C TYR A 14 -4.05 -4.69 -4.90
N PRO A 15 -3.24 -5.24 -3.97
CA PRO A 15 -3.23 -4.83 -2.57
C PRO A 15 -2.39 -3.57 -2.34
N SER A 16 -2.63 -2.47 -3.07
CA SER A 16 -1.78 -1.26 -3.03
C SER A 16 -1.64 -0.66 -1.63
N THR A 17 -2.70 -0.69 -0.82
CA THR A 17 -2.67 -0.18 0.56
C THR A 17 -2.12 -1.19 1.58
N GLN A 18 -2.10 -2.49 1.25
CA GLN A 18 -1.68 -3.56 2.17
C GLN A 18 -0.23 -4.03 1.90
N ARG A 19 0.24 -3.89 0.65
CA ARG A 19 1.60 -4.23 0.22
C ARG A 19 2.60 -3.19 0.69
N CYS A 20 3.78 -3.60 1.12
CA CYS A 20 4.87 -2.68 1.41
C CYS A 20 5.59 -2.32 0.12
N SER A 21 5.65 -1.03 -0.21
CA SER A 21 6.37 -0.54 -1.39
C SER A 21 7.89 -0.76 -1.33
N ARG A 22 8.46 -1.05 -0.14
CA ARG A 22 9.90 -1.32 0.03
C ARG A 22 10.28 -2.79 -0.09
N CYS A 23 9.55 -3.70 0.57
CA CYS A 23 9.92 -5.12 0.62
C CYS A 23 8.90 -6.06 -0.03
N GLY A 24 7.73 -5.57 -0.42
CA GLY A 24 6.68 -6.36 -1.04
C GLY A 24 5.83 -7.21 -0.09
N PHE A 25 6.09 -7.20 1.22
CA PHE A 25 5.22 -7.88 2.21
C PHE A 25 3.78 -7.40 2.10
N VAL A 26 2.81 -8.30 2.11
CA VAL A 26 1.38 -7.98 2.02
C VAL A 26 0.71 -8.33 3.34
N LYS A 27 0.15 -7.31 4.01
CA LYS A 27 -0.65 -7.53 5.22
C LYS A 27 -1.91 -8.33 4.90
N ALA A 28 -2.22 -9.31 5.75
CA ALA A 28 -3.36 -10.21 5.60
C ALA A 28 -4.04 -10.44 6.95
N GLY A 29 -5.30 -10.90 6.92
CA GLY A 29 -6.07 -11.19 8.13
C GLY A 29 -6.20 -9.99 9.07
N ASP A 30 -5.96 -10.21 10.36
CA ASP A 30 -6.05 -9.20 11.41
C ASP A 30 -4.89 -8.19 11.41
N ASP A 31 -3.92 -8.35 10.52
CA ASP A 31 -2.83 -7.39 10.28
C ASP A 31 -3.15 -6.38 9.16
N GLN A 32 -4.28 -6.54 8.46
CA GLN A 32 -4.68 -5.62 7.41
C GLN A 32 -4.90 -4.20 7.96
N ILE A 33 -4.50 -3.21 7.17
CA ILE A 33 -4.86 -1.82 7.41
C ILE A 33 -6.38 -1.69 7.21
N GLY A 34 -7.06 -1.63 8.34
CA GLY A 34 -8.50 -1.63 8.53
C GLY A 34 -8.80 -1.29 9.99
N LEU A 35 -10.07 -1.36 10.41
CA LEU A 35 -10.42 -1.01 11.79
C LEU A 35 -9.71 -1.91 12.81
N ASP A 36 -9.83 -3.23 12.63
CA ASP A 36 -9.28 -4.21 13.58
C ASP A 36 -7.75 -4.22 13.59
N GLY A 37 -7.12 -4.21 12.42
CA GLY A 37 -5.65 -4.20 12.34
C GLY A 37 -5.02 -2.90 12.84
N ASN A 38 -5.64 -1.74 12.58
CA ASN A 38 -5.16 -0.48 13.14
C ASN A 38 -5.30 -0.46 14.68
N MET A 39 -6.39 -1.04 15.21
CA MET A 39 -6.56 -1.19 16.66
C MET A 39 -5.53 -2.16 17.27
N LYS A 40 -5.28 -3.30 16.62
CA LYS A 40 -4.28 -4.31 17.03
C LYS A 40 -2.88 -3.71 17.12
N HIS A 41 -2.49 -2.94 16.11
CA HIS A 41 -1.13 -2.38 15.98
C HIS A 41 -0.99 -0.95 16.49
N LYS A 42 -2.08 -0.35 16.99
CA LYS A 42 -2.15 1.02 17.52
C LYS A 42 -1.65 2.07 16.51
N THR A 43 -1.98 1.88 15.23
CA THR A 43 -1.62 2.80 14.14
C THR A 43 -2.80 3.69 13.77
N LYS A 44 -2.51 4.90 13.30
CA LYS A 44 -3.55 5.75 12.70
C LYS A 44 -3.89 5.26 11.29
N HIS A 45 -5.07 5.62 10.80
CA HIS A 45 -5.54 5.18 9.49
C HIS A 45 -4.70 5.68 8.30
N ASN A 46 -4.01 6.81 8.47
CA ASN A 46 -3.11 7.40 7.46
C ASN A 46 -1.66 6.91 7.57
N GLU A 47 -1.32 6.15 8.62
CA GLU A 47 0.03 5.63 8.80
C GLU A 47 0.18 4.26 8.14
N TYR A 48 1.29 4.05 7.45
CA TYR A 48 1.71 2.74 7.00
C TYR A 48 2.96 2.32 7.75
N VAL A 49 2.87 1.20 8.46
CA VAL A 49 4.01 0.55 9.14
C VAL A 49 4.16 -0.86 8.60
N CYS A 50 5.30 -1.18 7.99
CA CYS A 50 5.60 -2.54 7.57
C CYS A 50 6.07 -3.38 8.76
N TYR A 51 5.41 -4.52 9.02
CA TYR A 51 5.78 -5.41 10.12
C TYR A 51 6.91 -6.39 9.76
N GLU A 52 7.37 -6.39 8.51
CA GLU A 52 8.48 -7.23 8.06
C GLU A 52 9.78 -6.45 7.90
N CYS A 53 9.78 -5.31 7.21
CA CYS A 53 11.00 -4.51 7.00
C CYS A 53 11.09 -3.25 7.88
N GLY A 54 10.08 -2.96 8.71
CA GLY A 54 10.08 -1.80 9.61
C GLY A 54 9.89 -0.44 8.94
N ALA A 55 9.62 -0.38 7.63
CA ALA A 55 9.38 0.87 6.93
C ALA A 55 8.14 1.60 7.48
N VAL A 56 8.27 2.91 7.72
CA VAL A 56 7.20 3.80 8.18
C VAL A 56 7.04 4.94 7.18
N MET A 57 5.82 5.19 6.72
CA MET A 57 5.48 6.27 5.78
C MET A 57 3.99 6.59 5.81
N ASP A 58 3.55 7.59 5.06
CA ASP A 58 2.12 7.82 4.83
C ASP A 58 1.53 6.68 3.97
N ARG A 59 0.31 6.25 4.29
CA ARG A 59 -0.34 5.11 3.62
C ARG A 59 -0.64 5.38 2.16
N ASP A 60 -1.04 6.60 1.81
CA ASP A 60 -1.37 6.94 0.44
C ASP A 60 -0.08 7.09 -0.38
N GLU A 61 1.01 7.60 0.20
CA GLU A 61 2.35 7.54 -0.40
C GLU A 61 2.78 6.08 -0.70
N ASN A 62 2.64 5.18 0.26
CA ASN A 62 2.92 3.76 0.06
C ASN A 62 2.07 3.16 -1.08
N ALA A 63 0.78 3.47 -1.12
CA ALA A 63 -0.14 2.97 -2.13
C ALA A 63 0.21 3.47 -3.54
N VAL A 64 0.55 4.75 -3.68
CA VAL A 64 1.03 5.33 -4.95
C VAL A 64 2.29 4.61 -5.40
N MET A 65 3.27 4.42 -4.51
CA MET A 65 4.51 3.71 -4.85
C MET A 65 4.23 2.26 -5.30
N ASN A 66 3.28 1.55 -4.68
CA ASN A 66 2.88 0.23 -5.13
C ASN A 66 2.23 0.21 -6.52
N LEU A 67 1.48 1.25 -6.88
CA LEU A 67 0.90 1.37 -8.21
C LEU A 67 1.96 1.74 -9.26
N LEU A 68 2.97 2.53 -8.89
CA LEU A 68 4.10 2.87 -9.77
C LEU A 68 5.00 1.67 -10.08
N ILE A 69 4.93 0.57 -9.31
CA ILE A 69 5.64 -0.68 -9.63
C ILE A 69 4.99 -1.43 -10.82
N LEU A 70 3.73 -1.13 -11.15
CA LEU A 70 2.98 -1.81 -12.21
C LEU A 70 3.17 -1.16 -13.61
N ILE A 71 3.98 -0.10 -13.70
CA ILE A 71 4.24 0.65 -14.93
C ILE A 71 5.71 0.57 -15.34
#